data_AF-A0A2Z6EVX2-F1
#
_entry.id   AF-A0A2Z6EVX2-F1
#
_cell.length_a   1.000
_cell.length_b   1.000
_cell.length_c   1.000
_cell.angle_alpha   90.00
_cell.angle_beta   90.00
_cell.angle_gamma   90.00
#
_symmetry.space_group_name_H-M   'P 1'
#
loop_
_entity.id
_entity.type
_entity.pdbx_description
1 polymer ?
#
loop_
_entity_poly.entity_id
_entity_poly.type
_entity_poly.pdbx_seq_one_letter_code
_entity_poly.pdbx_strand_id
1 'polypeptide(L)'
;MTHPTDHFKATLQTAVSDLLRLKQDLLLALKNEGFETCEWQREDNERNTWRSSCGELWSFVEGGPIENRVVFCQYCGKGLELLDAESSREDDK
;
A
#
# COMPACT_ATOMS: atom_id res chain seq x y z
N MET A 1 23.19 -1.44 49.51
CA MET A 1 24.17 -1.07 48.47
C MET A 1 24.10 -2.16 47.41
N THR A 2 23.56 -1.88 46.23
CA THR A 2 23.50 -2.85 45.13
C THR A 2 24.87 -2.99 44.47
N HIS A 3 25.23 -4.20 44.04
CA HIS A 3 26.57 -4.47 43.50
C HIS A 3 26.69 -3.86 42.08
N PRO A 4 27.86 -3.35 41.66
CA PRO A 4 28.04 -2.75 40.34
C PRO A 4 27.62 -3.65 39.16
N THR A 5 27.78 -4.96 39.33
CA THR A 5 27.34 -5.98 38.36
C THR A 5 25.82 -6.11 38.27
N ASP A 6 25.10 -5.87 39.36
CA ASP A 6 23.64 -5.93 39.40
C ASP A 6 23.04 -4.77 38.63
N HIS A 7 23.65 -3.58 38.75
CA HIS A 7 23.25 -2.39 37.99
C HIS A 7 23.48 -2.58 36.48
N PHE A 8 24.64 -3.11 36.09
CA PHE A 8 24.94 -3.39 34.68
C PHE A 8 23.97 -4.41 34.07
N LYS A 9 23.69 -5.50 34.80
CA LYS A 9 22.73 -6.52 34.37
C LYS A 9 21.31 -5.96 34.22
N ALA A 10 20.87 -5.14 35.18
CA ALA A 10 19.57 -4.47 35.11
C ALA A 10 19.48 -3.55 33.89
N THR A 11 20.53 -2.77 33.62
CA THR A 11 20.59 -1.88 32.45
C THR A 11 20.46 -2.66 31.14
N LEU A 12 21.18 -3.78 31.00
CA LEU A 12 21.07 -4.65 29.82
C LEU A 12 19.67 -5.26 29.68
N GLN A 13 19.04 -5.68 30.78
CA GLN A 13 17.69 -6.22 30.74
C GLN A 13 16.65 -5.19 30.32
N THR A 14 16.79 -3.94 30.76
CA THR A 14 15.95 -2.83 30.31
C THR A 14 16.12 -2.60 28.82
N ALA A 15 17.36 -2.46 28.33
CA ALA A 15 17.63 -2.23 26.91
C ALA A 15 17.08 -3.36 26.00
N VAL A 16 17.18 -4.62 26.42
CA VAL A 16 16.60 -5.75 25.68
C VAL A 16 15.07 -5.67 25.66
N SER A 17 14.45 -5.31 26.78
CA SER A 17 13.00 -5.17 26.87
C SER A 17 12.49 -4.04 25.97
N ASP A 18 13.21 -2.92 25.93
CA ASP A 18 12.90 -1.79 25.05
C ASP A 18 13.02 -2.16 23.58
N LEU A 19 14.07 -2.91 23.21
CA LEU A 19 14.24 -3.41 21.84
C LEU A 19 13.11 -4.36 21.43
N LEU A 20 12.67 -5.25 22.33
CA LEU A 20 11.57 -6.16 22.07
C LEU A 20 10.25 -5.41 21.87
N ARG A 21 10.01 -4.36 22.67
CA ARG A 21 8.84 -3.50 22.53
C ARG A 21 8.86 -2.74 21.21
N LEU A 22 10.00 -2.15 20.84
CA LEU A 22 10.16 -1.48 19.56
C LEU A 22 9.88 -2.42 18.37
N LYS A 23 10.36 -3.67 18.45
CA LYS A 23 10.07 -4.69 17.44
C LYS A 23 8.58 -5.00 17.35
N GLN A 24 7.88 -5.09 18.48
CA GLN A 24 6.44 -5.35 18.50
C GLN A 24 5.64 -4.19 17.95
N ASP A 25 5.98 -2.96 18.31
CA ASP A 25 5.33 -1.74 17.81
C ASP A 25 5.53 -1.60 16.29
N LEU A 26 6.73 -1.88 15.78
CA LEU A 26 7.00 -1.88 14.34
C LEU A 26 6.20 -2.96 13.59
N LEU A 27 6.13 -4.17 14.14
CA LEU A 27 5.32 -5.24 13.54
C LEU A 27 3.83 -4.92 13.56
N LEU A 28 3.36 -4.22 14.60
CA LEU A 28 1.97 -3.78 14.69
C LEU A 28 1.69 -2.68 13.66
N ALA A 29 2.60 -1.70 13.52
CA ALA A 29 2.50 -0.64 12.52
C ALA A 29 2.46 -1.22 11.10
N LEU A 30 3.35 -2.17 10.77
CA LEU A 30 3.36 -2.85 9.47
C LEU A 30 2.10 -3.68 9.20
N LYS A 31 1.43 -4.19 10.24
CA LYS A 31 0.14 -4.90 10.09
C LYS A 31 -1.04 -3.94 9.95
N ASN A 32 -0.94 -2.76 10.56
CA ASN A 32 -2.00 -1.74 10.58
C ASN A 32 -1.91 -0.78 9.39
N GLU A 33 -0.74 -0.67 8.74
CA GLU A 33 -0.65 -0.32 7.34
C GLU A 33 -1.28 -1.47 6.54
N GLY A 34 -2.61 -1.53 6.53
CA GLY A 34 -3.28 -2.20 5.43
C GLY A 34 -2.67 -1.64 4.14
N PHE A 35 -2.29 -2.50 3.21
CA PHE A 35 -1.83 -2.05 1.90
C PHE A 35 -3.00 -1.31 1.26
N GLU A 36 -3.12 -0.01 1.52
CA GLU A 36 -4.15 0.81 0.93
C GLU A 36 -3.86 0.81 -0.56
N THR A 37 -4.81 0.30 -1.33
CA THR A 37 -4.75 0.34 -2.78
C THR A 37 -5.29 1.68 -3.28
N CYS A 38 -4.86 2.07 -4.47
CA CYS A 38 -5.49 3.12 -5.23
C CYS A 38 -6.26 2.47 -6.37
N GLU A 39 -7.57 2.38 -6.18
CA GLU A 39 -8.49 1.85 -7.18
C GLU A 39 -8.54 2.77 -8.39
N TRP A 40 -8.35 2.21 -9.58
CA TRP A 40 -8.52 2.91 -10.85
C TRP A 40 -9.68 2.28 -11.61
N GLN A 41 -10.62 3.13 -12.00
CA GLN A 41 -11.77 2.75 -12.81
C GLN A 41 -11.67 3.42 -14.17
N ARG A 42 -11.94 2.66 -15.23
CA ARG A 42 -12.03 3.21 -16.59
C ARG A 42 -13.24 4.14 -16.68
N GLU A 43 -13.02 5.39 -17.08
CA GLU A 43 -14.07 6.41 -17.18
C GLU A 43 -14.61 6.55 -18.60
N ASP A 44 -13.72 6.53 -19.60
CA ASP A 44 -14.08 6.68 -21.02
C ASP A 44 -13.27 5.68 -21.86
N ASN A 45 -13.99 4.80 -22.56
CA ASN A 45 -13.41 3.78 -23.42
C ASN A 45 -12.78 4.38 -24.70
N GLU A 46 -13.36 5.46 -25.25
CA GLU A 46 -12.88 6.10 -26.47
C GLU A 46 -11.63 6.94 -26.21
N ARG A 47 -11.57 7.62 -25.07
CA ARG A 47 -10.44 8.47 -24.68
C ARG A 47 -9.36 7.75 -23.91
N ASN A 48 -9.60 6.49 -23.54
CA ASN A 48 -8.68 5.66 -22.79
C ASN A 48 -8.23 6.31 -21.46
N THR A 49 -9.22 6.83 -20.71
CA THR A 49 -9.00 7.52 -19.44
C THR A 49 -9.44 6.71 -18.24
N TRP A 50 -8.71 6.87 -17.14
CA TRP A 50 -8.85 6.13 -15.89
C TRP A 50 -8.90 7.09 -14.70
N ARG A 51 -9.96 7.03 -13.91
CA ARG A 51 -10.12 7.83 -12.71
C ARG A 51 -9.65 7.02 -11.50
N SER A 52 -8.77 7.61 -10.71
CA SER A 52 -8.24 7.00 -9.50
C SER A 52 -9.02 7.41 -8.25
N SER A 53 -9.07 6.54 -7.23
CA SER A 53 -9.70 6.84 -5.94
C SER A 53 -9.02 7.96 -5.17
N CYS A 54 -7.77 8.28 -5.51
CA CYS A 54 -7.03 9.41 -4.94
C CYS A 54 -7.33 10.76 -5.62
N GLY A 55 -8.17 10.78 -6.66
CA GLY A 55 -8.69 12.00 -7.30
C GLY A 55 -8.06 12.34 -8.65
N GLU A 56 -6.99 11.67 -9.05
CA GLU A 56 -6.31 11.91 -10.33
C GLU A 56 -7.00 11.23 -11.51
N LEU A 57 -6.88 11.84 -12.69
CA LEU A 57 -7.33 11.32 -13.97
C LEU A 57 -6.11 11.00 -14.85
N TRP A 58 -6.05 9.77 -15.34
CA TRP A 58 -4.95 9.27 -16.15
C TRP A 58 -5.42 9.04 -17.57
N SER A 59 -4.59 9.34 -18.56
CA SER A 59 -4.83 9.04 -19.97
C SER A 59 -3.63 8.32 -20.55
N PHE A 60 -3.88 7.25 -21.31
CA PHE A 60 -2.81 6.51 -21.99
C PHE A 60 -2.89 6.74 -23.50
N VAL A 61 -1.76 7.12 -24.11
CA VAL A 61 -1.65 7.29 -25.57
C VAL A 61 -1.71 5.92 -26.27
N GLU A 62 -1.08 4.90 -25.70
CA GLU A 62 -1.10 3.51 -26.19
C GLU A 62 -1.27 2.53 -25.02
N GLY A 63 -2.11 1.51 -25.21
CA GLY A 63 -2.45 0.51 -24.19
C GLY A 63 -3.17 1.11 -22.97
N GLY A 64 -3.29 0.35 -21.89
CA GLY A 64 -3.84 0.79 -20.61
C GLY A 64 -2.86 0.58 -19.46
N PRO A 65 -3.34 0.66 -18.20
CA PRO A 65 -2.51 0.45 -17.02
C PRO A 65 -1.75 -0.88 -17.03
N ILE A 66 -2.36 -1.95 -17.54
CA ILE A 66 -1.77 -3.29 -17.62
C ILE A 66 -0.60 -3.32 -18.61
N GLU A 67 -0.82 -2.87 -19.84
CA GLU A 67 0.20 -2.84 -20.91
C GLU A 67 1.39 -1.95 -20.54
N ASN A 68 1.12 -0.89 -19.78
CA ASN A 68 2.12 0.05 -19.28
C ASN A 68 2.76 -0.39 -17.95
N ARG A 69 2.41 -1.58 -17.43
CA ARG A 69 2.96 -2.16 -16.19
C ARG A 69 2.82 -1.24 -14.98
N VAL A 70 1.70 -0.53 -14.88
CA VAL A 70 1.40 0.29 -13.72
C VAL A 70 1.05 -0.64 -12.56
N VAL A 71 1.84 -0.59 -11.49
CA VAL A 71 1.63 -1.40 -10.28
C VAL A 71 1.44 -0.54 -9.03
N PHE A 72 1.65 0.78 -9.15
CA PHE A 72 1.40 1.78 -8.12
C PHE A 72 0.81 3.04 -8.77
N CYS A 73 0.00 3.79 -8.02
CA CYS A 73 -0.44 5.11 -8.45
C CYS A 73 0.73 6.09 -8.38
N GLN A 74 1.02 6.78 -9.49
CA GLN A 74 2.14 7.72 -9.59
C GLN A 74 1.93 8.99 -8.76
N TYR A 75 0.70 9.28 -8.32
CA TYR A 75 0.39 10.42 -7.47
C TYR A 75 0.50 10.09 -5.98
N CYS A 76 -0.27 9.11 -5.49
CA CYS A 76 -0.33 8.82 -4.05
C CYS A 76 0.63 7.71 -3.59
N GLY A 77 1.33 7.02 -4.49
CA GLY A 77 2.32 5.98 -4.19
C GLY A 77 1.76 4.64 -3.71
N LYS A 78 0.43 4.54 -3.54
CA LYS A 78 -0.28 3.32 -3.14
C LYS A 78 -0.27 2.26 -4.25
N GLY A 79 -0.39 0.98 -3.87
CA GLY A 79 -0.50 -0.13 -4.83
C GLY A 79 -1.72 0.04 -5.73
N LEU A 80 -1.61 -0.31 -7.01
CA LEU A 80 -2.71 -0.17 -7.96
C LEU A 80 -3.71 -1.32 -7.80
N GLU A 81 -5.01 -1.00 -7.82
CA GLU A 81 -6.09 -1.97 -7.99
C GLU A 81 -6.95 -1.53 -9.17
N LEU A 82 -7.20 -2.41 -10.14
CA LEU A 82 -8.01 -2.10 -11.32
C LEU A 82 -9.43 -2.63 -11.11
N LEU A 83 -10.43 -1.75 -11.26
CA LEU A 83 -11.83 -2.14 -11.24
C LEU A 83 -12.28 -2.41 -12.68
N ASP A 84 -12.41 -3.68 -13.05
CA ASP A 84 -12.93 -4.08 -14.35
C ASP A 84 -14.43 -3.72 -14.46
N ALA A 85 -14.79 -2.94 -15.48
CA ALA A 85 -16.18 -2.60 -15.77
C ALA A 85 -16.89 -3.63 -16.67
N GLU A 86 -16.20 -4.67 -17.13
CA GLU A 86 -16.71 -5.57 -18.18
C GLU A 86 -16.90 -7.02 -17.70
N SER A 87 -18.05 -7.29 -17.07
CA SER A 87 -18.67 -8.61 -17.11
C SER A 87 -20.18 -8.58 -17.39
N SER A 88 -20.73 -7.47 -17.90
CA SER A 88 -22.16 -7.42 -18.23
C SER A 88 -22.46 -6.39 -19.32
N ARG A 89 -22.34 -6.81 -20.59
CA ARG A 89 -23.18 -6.38 -21.73
C ARG A 89 -22.64 -6.98 -23.03
N GLU A 90 -23.58 -7.50 -23.84
CA GLU A 90 -23.48 -7.80 -25.29
C GLU A 90 -23.08 -9.23 -25.73
N ASP A 91 -23.90 -10.21 -25.36
CA ASP A 91 -24.29 -11.30 -26.26
C ASP A 91 -25.79 -11.16 -26.55
N ASP A 92 -26.16 -10.25 -27.45
CA ASP A 92 -27.52 -10.19 -28.01
C ASP A 92 -27.44 -9.65 -29.45
N LYS A 93 -27.15 -10.56 -30.40
CA LYS A 93 -27.66 -10.46 -31.77
C LYS A 93 -27.63 -11.79 -32.52
#